data_AF-A0A7X6VC93-F1
#
_entry.id   AF-A0A7X6VC93-F1
#
_cell.length_a   1.000
_cell.length_b   1.000
_cell.length_c   1.000
_cell.angle_alpha   90.00
_cell.angle_beta   90.00
_cell.angle_gamma   90.00
#
_symmetry.space_group_name_H-M   'P 1'
#
loop_
_entity.id
_entity.type
_entity.pdbx_description
1 polymer ?
#
loop_
_entity_poly.entity_id
_entity_poly.type
_entity_poly.pdbx_seq_one_letter_code
_entity_poly.pdbx_strand_id
1 'polypeptide(L)'
;MIQNGMNIDLVEIKSGKDYKKHTTLDKILAVDEWTFNRAYVFCKGNIESYVDVVYLPWYQIMFFKPDAIPKGLKYEVDISNLI
;
A
#
# COMPACT_ATOMS: atom_id res chain seq x y z
N MET A 1 0.64 -5.62 -4.17
CA MET A 1 0.91 -4.17 -4.30
C MET A 1 -0.13 -3.59 -5.25
N ILE A 2 -0.61 -2.37 -5.00
CA ILE A 2 -1.53 -1.63 -5.88
C ILE A 2 -0.93 -0.25 -6.14
N GLN A 3 -1.02 0.21 -7.38
CA GLN A 3 -0.57 1.55 -7.77
C GLN A 3 -1.74 2.55 -7.73
N ASN A 4 -1.55 3.64 -6.99
CA ASN A 4 -2.48 4.75 -6.83
C ASN A 4 -1.85 6.03 -7.40
N GLY A 5 -1.93 6.20 -8.73
CA GLY A 5 -1.27 7.30 -9.43
C GLY A 5 0.27 7.16 -9.36
N MET A 6 0.93 8.08 -8.67
CA MET A 6 2.38 8.05 -8.46
C MET A 6 2.81 7.25 -7.22
N ASN A 7 1.85 6.80 -6.41
CA ASN A 7 2.12 6.09 -5.16
C ASN A 7 1.88 4.58 -5.31
N ILE A 8 2.58 3.79 -4.51
CA ILE A 8 2.38 2.35 -4.40
C ILE A 8 1.94 2.02 -2.97
N ASP A 9 0.84 1.28 -2.87
CA ASP A 9 0.38 0.67 -1.64
C ASP A 9 0.83 -0.80 -1.59
N LEU A 10 1.42 -1.19 -0.46
CA LEU A 10 1.77 -2.57 -0.16
C LEU A 10 0.55 -3.32 0.34
N VAL A 11 0.41 -4.56 -0.11
CA VAL A 11 -0.76 -5.39 0.21
C VAL A 11 -0.29 -6.81 0.42
N GLU A 12 -0.56 -7.35 1.60
CA GLU A 12 -0.33 -8.74 1.97
C GLU A 12 -1.67 -9.39 2.35
N ILE A 13 -1.87 -10.64 1.98
CA ILE A 13 -3.08 -11.40 2.30
C ILE A 13 -2.65 -12.62 3.12
N LYS A 14 -3.15 -12.75 4.35
CA LYS A 14 -2.73 -13.81 5.27
C LYS A 14 -3.94 -14.56 5.80
N SER A 15 -3.98 -15.87 5.54
CA SER A 15 -5.01 -16.78 6.02
C SER A 15 -4.74 -17.31 7.45
N GLY A 16 -3.46 -17.39 7.83
CA GLY A 16 -3.01 -18.01 9.08
C GLY A 16 -3.21 -17.18 10.35
N LYS A 17 -2.97 -17.80 11.51
CA LYS A 17 -3.05 -17.12 12.82
C LYS A 17 -1.91 -16.11 13.01
N ASP A 18 -0.75 -16.37 12.43
CA ASP A 18 0.45 -15.53 12.50
C ASP A 18 0.40 -14.36 11.49
N TYR A 19 -0.75 -13.70 11.36
CA TYR A 19 -0.90 -12.62 10.39
C TYR A 19 -0.10 -11.35 10.74
N LYS A 20 0.48 -11.26 11.95
CA LYS A 20 1.35 -10.15 12.37
C LYS A 20 2.84 -10.36 12.11
N LYS A 21 3.24 -11.53 11.58
CA LYS A 21 4.63 -11.81 11.22
C LYS A 21 4.86 -11.49 9.74
N HIS A 22 5.74 -10.53 9.46
CA HIS A 22 5.89 -9.97 8.13
C HIS A 22 7.33 -9.94 7.60
N THR A 23 8.05 -11.06 7.60
CA THR A 23 9.47 -11.10 7.15
C THR A 23 9.73 -10.43 5.80
N THR A 24 8.79 -10.52 4.85
CA THR A 24 8.93 -9.87 3.54
C THR A 24 8.51 -8.40 3.57
N LEU A 25 7.37 -8.07 4.19
CA LEU A 25 6.88 -6.68 4.27
C LEU A 25 7.85 -5.80 5.07
N ASP A 26 8.35 -6.31 6.20
CA ASP A 26 9.31 -5.64 7.07
C ASP A 26 10.59 -5.30 6.30
N LYS A 27 11.06 -6.22 5.45
CA LYS A 27 12.24 -5.97 4.60
C LYS A 27 11.98 -4.91 3.54
N ILE A 28 10.80 -4.90 2.94
CA ILE A 28 10.44 -3.91 1.91
C ILE A 28 10.29 -2.52 2.54
N LEU A 29 9.67 -2.43 3.72
CA LEU A 29 9.49 -1.19 4.47
C LEU A 29 10.80 -0.63 5.03
N ALA A 30 11.84 -1.46 5.21
CA ALA A 30 13.14 -1.05 5.72
C ALA A 30 14.12 -0.51 4.65
N VAL A 31 13.71 -0.45 3.38
CA VAL A 31 14.54 0.13 2.29
C VAL A 31 14.25 1.62 2.20
N ASP A 32 15.17 2.45 2.69
CA ASP A 32 14.99 3.92 2.78
C ASP A 32 14.77 4.59 1.42
N GLU A 33 15.34 4.04 0.34
CA GLU A 33 15.17 4.57 -1.01
C GLU A 33 13.76 4.33 -1.57
N TRP A 34 12.95 3.49 -0.94
CA TRP A 34 11.62 3.12 -1.42
C TRP A 34 10.53 3.77 -0.57
N THR A 35 9.83 4.73 -1.16
CA THR A 35 8.71 5.39 -0.50
C THR A 35 7.39 4.70 -0.86
N PHE A 36 6.73 4.14 0.15
CA PHE A 36 5.37 3.59 0.02
C PHE A 36 4.38 4.46 0.76
N ASN A 37 3.16 4.56 0.24
CA ASN A 37 2.13 5.37 0.86
C ASN A 37 1.47 4.65 2.03
N ARG A 38 1.06 3.39 1.83
CA ARG A 38 0.39 2.57 2.86
C ARG A 38 0.76 1.10 2.76
N ALA A 39 0.75 0.40 3.89
CA ALA A 39 0.86 -1.06 3.94
C ALA A 39 -0.40 -1.67 4.57
N TYR A 40 -1.07 -2.56 3.82
CA TYR A 40 -2.29 -3.25 4.25
C TYR A 40 -2.07 -4.76 4.38
N VAL A 41 -2.63 -5.34 5.44
CA VAL A 41 -2.66 -6.79 5.64
C VAL A 41 -4.11 -7.24 5.77
N PHE A 42 -4.61 -7.96 4.77
CA PHE A 42 -5.92 -8.58 4.82
C PHE A 42 -5.85 -9.91 5.57
N CYS A 43 -6.57 -10.00 6.68
CA CYS A 43 -6.49 -11.13 7.60
C CYS A 43 -7.85 -11.48 8.23
N LYS A 44 -7.87 -12.52 9.06
CA LYS A 44 -9.05 -12.90 9.86
C LYS A 44 -9.31 -12.02 11.09
N GLY A 45 -8.43 -11.05 11.35
CA GLY A 45 -8.51 -10.14 12.48
C GLY A 45 -9.57 -9.06 12.29
N ASN A 46 -9.65 -8.15 13.25
CA ASN A 46 -10.42 -6.91 13.13
C ASN A 46 -9.54 -5.78 12.61
N ILE A 47 -10.16 -4.62 12.38
CA ILE A 47 -9.44 -3.41 11.99
C ILE A 47 -8.46 -3.03 13.11
N GLU A 48 -7.18 -2.99 12.79
CA GLU A 48 -6.11 -2.63 13.72
C GLU A 48 -5.03 -1.88 12.94
N SER A 49 -4.34 -0.95 13.60
CA SER A 49 -3.14 -0.32 13.05
C SER A 49 -2.00 -0.51 14.04
N TYR A 50 -0.86 -0.95 13.53
CA TYR A 50 0.33 -1.16 14.34
C TYR A 50 1.57 -0.78 13.53
N VAL A 51 2.36 0.14 14.08
CA VAL A 51 3.50 0.76 13.39
C VAL A 51 3.00 1.33 12.06
N ASP A 52 3.46 0.82 10.92
CA ASP A 52 3.15 1.31 9.58
C ASP A 52 2.17 0.39 8.82
N VAL A 53 1.62 -0.62 9.50
CA VAL A 53 0.75 -1.64 8.89
C VAL A 53 -0.67 -1.51 9.41
N VAL A 54 -1.62 -1.47 8.47
CA VAL A 54 -3.05 -1.51 8.75
C VAL A 54 -3.58 -2.91 8.47
N TYR A 55 -4.08 -3.56 9.51
CA TYR A 55 -4.74 -4.86 9.42
C TYR A 55 -6.22 -4.66 9.12
N LEU A 56 -6.70 -5.33 8.09
CA LEU A 56 -8.08 -5.25 7.63
C LEU A 56 -8.68 -6.66 7.61
N PRO A 57 -9.94 -6.86 8.06
CA PRO A 57 -10.67 -8.09 7.81
C PRO A 57 -10.74 -8.43 6.32
N TRP A 58 -10.74 -9.72 5.95
CA TRP A 58 -10.79 -10.14 4.53
C TRP A 58 -11.94 -9.52 3.74
N TYR A 59 -13.12 -9.37 4.36
CA TYR A 59 -14.26 -8.80 3.65
C TYR A 59 -14.00 -7.37 3.18
N GLN A 60 -13.06 -6.64 3.78
CA GLN A 60 -12.73 -5.28 3.35
C GLN A 60 -12.00 -5.23 2.00
N ILE A 61 -11.46 -6.37 1.51
CA ILE A 61 -10.81 -6.42 0.20
C ILE A 61 -11.77 -6.06 -0.93
N MET A 62 -13.08 -6.28 -0.74
CA MET A 62 -14.10 -5.94 -1.74
C MET A 62 -14.25 -4.44 -1.97
N PHE A 63 -13.79 -3.62 -1.02
CA PHE A 63 -13.77 -2.16 -1.14
C PHE A 63 -12.40 -1.62 -1.54
N PHE A 64 -11.39 -2.48 -1.60
CA PHE A 64 -10.04 -2.10 -1.93
C PHE A 64 -9.90 -1.94 -3.44
N LYS A 65 -9.86 -0.69 -3.87
CA LYS A 65 -9.77 -0.30 -5.27
C LYS A 65 -8.69 0.77 -5.44
N PRO A 66 -8.05 0.85 -6.61
CA PRO A 66 -7.14 1.94 -6.90
C PRO A 66 -7.84 3.30 -6.76
N ASP A 67 -7.09 4.31 -6.36
CA ASP A 67 -7.57 5.68 -6.33
C ASP A 67 -7.99 6.13 -7.74
N ALA A 68 -9.13 6.81 -7.82
CA ALA A 68 -9.58 7.37 -9.08
C ALA A 68 -8.66 8.52 -9.49
N ILE A 69 -8.26 8.57 -10.76
CA ILE A 69 -7.54 9.72 -11.31
C ILE A 69 -8.44 10.95 -11.13
N PRO A 70 -7.98 12.01 -10.44
CA PRO A 70 -8.77 13.22 -10.25
C PRO A 70 -9.20 13.79 -11.62
N LYS A 71 -10.48 14.13 -11.77
CA LYS A 71 -10.97 14.79 -12.99
C LYS A 71 -10.25 16.14 -13.11
N GLY A 72 -9.53 16.33 -14.22
CA GLY A 72 -8.77 17.56 -14.50
C GLY A 72 -7.32 17.57 -14.03
N LEU A 73 -6.74 16.40 -13.72
CA LEU A 73 -5.30 16.30 -13.42
C LEU A 73 -4.48 16.80 -14.63
N LYS A 74 -3.85 17.97 -14.47
CA LYS A 74 -2.86 18.49 -15.43
C LYS A 74 -1.50 17.92 -15.03
N TYR A 75 -0.93 17.07 -15.88
CA TYR A 75 0.47 16.69 -15.77
C TYR A 75 1.32 17.77 -16.42
N GLU A 76 2.13 18.47 -15.62
CA GLU A 76 3.25 19.27 -16.13
C GLU A 76 4.47 18.35 -16.18
N VAL A 77 4.94 18.06 -17.39
CA VAL A 77 6.16 17.31 -17.59
C VAL A 77 7.33 18.27 -17.41
N ASP A 78 8.14 18.07 -16.38
CA ASP A 78 9.38 18.82 -16.21
C ASP A 78 10.43 18.30 -17.20
N ILE A 79 10.66 19.08 -18.25
CA ILE A 79 11.66 18.83 -19.30
C ILE A 79 12.90 19.71 -19.13
N SER A 80 13.06 20.37 -17.97
CA SER A 80 14.18 21.29 -17.73
C SER A 80 15.55 20.61 -17.80
N ASN A 81 15.62 19.29 -17.63
CA ASN A 81 16.85 18.49 -17.71
C ASN A 81 17.09 17.84 -19.10
N LEU A 82 16.26 18.15 -20.11
CA LEU A 82 16.40 17.65 -21.48
C LEU A 82 17.02 18.69 -22.45
N ILE A 83 17.49 19.83 -21.93
CA ILE A 83 18.08 20.94 -22.70
C ILE A 83 19.48 21.24 -22.16
#